data_AF-A0A2J6JE69-F1
#
_entry.id   AF-A0A2J6JE69-F1
#
_cell.length_a   1.000
_cell.length_b   1.000
_cell.length_c   1.000
_cell.angle_alpha   90.00
_cell.angle_beta   90.00
_cell.angle_gamma   90.00
#
_symmetry.space_group_name_H-M   'P 1'
#
loop_
_entity.id
_entity.type
_entity.pdbx_description
1 polymer ?
#
loop_
_entity_poly.entity_id
_entity_poly.type
_entity_poly.pdbx_seq_one_letter_code
_entity_poly.pdbx_strand_id
1 'polypeptide(L)'
;MPYLTRFALRLTFLALCCVVVSSAGAANLTFDHQTHNKVIPDEPCATCHLEDASESIPPLTTCQGCHDTSFVESVTIPIPPPHDPLWGLNHRSFAKSGDASCTSCHAQSDCLECHTSGAADEQGSFSNAMVNVHRSDFQVSHPLAARTDPQLCSSCHENDFCVDCHNAFAPADLALDSHRRGWSGLNVGAASHADFAETSCDSCHSDSVLPSHDWSARHGREARKNLATCQACHPEGDICLTCHGAVTGLKINPHPANWNKIQNNLRRASDGKTCRRCH
;
A
#
# COMPACT_ATOMS: atom_id res chain seq x y z
N MET A 1 22.39 75.17 -12.94
CA MET A 1 21.61 74.02 -13.45
C MET A 1 22.31 72.68 -13.15
N PRO A 2 22.35 72.22 -11.87
CA PRO A 2 22.29 70.77 -11.65
C PRO A 2 21.49 70.30 -10.42
N TYR A 3 20.86 71.20 -9.65
CA TYR A 3 20.20 70.82 -8.38
C TYR A 3 18.70 70.54 -8.49
N LEU A 4 18.03 70.95 -9.57
CA LEU A 4 16.58 70.79 -9.74
C LEU A 4 16.15 69.39 -10.26
N THR A 5 17.06 68.62 -10.85
CA THR A 5 16.74 67.29 -11.43
C THR A 5 16.77 66.15 -10.41
N ARG A 6 17.40 66.32 -9.24
CA ARG A 6 17.49 65.28 -8.21
C ARG A 6 16.28 65.24 -7.26
N PHE A 7 15.47 66.30 -7.22
CA PHE A 7 14.30 66.37 -6.34
C PHE A 7 13.06 65.71 -6.98
N ALA A 8 12.88 65.87 -8.30
CA ALA A 8 11.76 65.27 -9.03
C ALA A 8 11.83 63.73 -9.07
N LEU A 9 13.03 63.14 -9.08
CA LEU A 9 13.22 61.68 -9.10
C LEU A 9 12.96 61.01 -7.74
N ARG A 10 13.04 61.77 -6.63
CA ARG A 10 12.74 61.25 -5.28
C ARG A 10 11.25 61.27 -4.96
N LEU A 11 10.48 62.23 -5.51
CA LEU A 11 9.02 62.26 -5.31
C LEU A 11 8.28 61.19 -6.12
N THR A 12 8.77 60.81 -7.31
CA THR A 12 8.15 59.72 -8.09
C THR A 12 8.42 58.34 -7.49
N PHE A 13 9.56 58.14 -6.82
CA PHE A 13 9.82 56.89 -6.08
C PHE A 13 9.00 56.77 -4.78
N LEU A 14 8.70 57.89 -4.10
CA LEU A 14 7.85 57.86 -2.91
C LEU A 14 6.36 57.62 -3.26
N ALA A 15 5.89 58.14 -4.40
CA ALA A 15 4.53 57.88 -4.89
C ALA A 15 4.34 56.43 -5.38
N LEU A 16 5.40 55.77 -5.85
CA LEU A 16 5.35 54.36 -6.25
C LEU A 16 5.39 53.41 -5.03
N CYS A 17 6.00 53.81 -3.93
CA CYS A 17 5.98 53.04 -2.68
C CYS A 17 4.65 53.12 -1.92
N CYS A 18 3.79 54.13 -2.18
CA CYS A 18 2.48 54.25 -1.55
C CYS A 18 1.35 53.45 -2.23
N VAL A 19 1.61 52.74 -3.33
CA VAL A 19 0.59 51.91 -4.01
C VAL A 19 0.68 50.43 -3.64
N VAL A 20 1.63 50.02 -2.79
CA VAL A 20 1.90 48.59 -2.52
C VAL A 20 1.26 48.05 -1.23
N VAL A 21 0.36 48.79 -0.56
CA VAL A 21 -0.27 48.30 0.68
C VAL A 21 -1.77 48.51 0.67
N SER A 22 -2.48 47.72 -0.13
CA SER A 22 -3.92 47.42 0.05
C SER A 22 -4.34 46.16 -0.70
N SER A 23 -3.55 45.10 -0.60
CA SER A 23 -4.07 43.75 -0.71
C SER A 23 -3.71 43.04 0.59
N ALA A 24 -4.29 43.52 1.69
CA ALA A 24 -4.55 42.64 2.82
C ALA A 24 -5.34 41.49 2.23
N GLY A 25 -4.69 40.34 2.04
CA GLY A 25 -5.36 39.13 1.62
C GLY A 25 -6.56 38.95 2.51
N ALA A 26 -7.72 38.65 1.93
CA ALA A 26 -8.79 38.06 2.70
C ALA A 26 -8.14 36.92 3.49
N ALA A 27 -8.05 37.08 4.80
CA ALA A 27 -7.61 36.01 5.66
C ALA A 27 -8.67 34.92 5.45
N ASN A 28 -8.35 33.91 4.65
CA ASN A 28 -9.21 32.74 4.48
C ASN A 28 -9.26 32.07 5.86
N LEU A 29 -10.27 32.41 6.65
CA LEU A 29 -10.53 31.77 7.92
C LEU A 29 -10.74 30.29 7.60
N THR A 30 -9.91 29.43 8.17
CA THR A 30 -10.05 27.98 8.01
C THR A 30 -10.83 27.46 9.21
N PHE A 31 -11.78 26.57 8.96
CA PHE A 31 -12.55 25.94 10.03
C PHE A 31 -11.62 25.22 11.02
N ASP A 32 -11.83 25.45 12.32
CA ASP A 32 -11.06 24.86 13.40
C ASP A 32 -11.98 24.24 14.46
N HIS A 33 -11.87 22.91 14.62
CA HIS A 33 -12.57 22.15 15.65
C HIS A 33 -12.21 22.62 17.06
N GLN A 34 -10.97 23.03 17.32
CA GLN A 34 -10.55 23.41 18.68
C GLN A 34 -11.28 24.69 19.14
N THR A 35 -11.47 25.65 18.23
CA THR A 35 -12.24 26.85 18.50
C THR A 35 -13.71 26.52 18.78
N HIS A 36 -14.33 25.64 17.99
CA HIS A 36 -15.73 25.24 18.21
C HIS A 36 -15.88 24.48 19.53
N ASN A 37 -15.03 23.51 19.83
CA ASN A 37 -15.06 22.75 21.08
C ASN A 37 -14.85 23.64 22.33
N LYS A 38 -14.28 24.84 22.20
CA LYS A 38 -14.19 25.82 23.30
C LYS A 38 -15.47 26.63 23.48
N VAL A 39 -16.21 26.88 22.40
CA VAL A 39 -17.43 27.71 22.40
C VAL A 39 -18.68 26.88 22.70
N ILE A 40 -18.69 25.61 22.30
CA ILE A 40 -19.76 24.63 22.54
C ILE A 40 -19.21 23.34 23.19
N PRO A 41 -18.69 23.41 24.42
CA PRO A 41 -17.87 22.33 25.02
C PRO A 41 -18.62 21.03 25.34
N ASP A 42 -19.93 21.07 25.52
CA ASP A 42 -20.74 19.93 25.94
C ASP A 42 -21.62 19.36 24.81
N GLU A 43 -21.47 19.88 23.59
CA GLU A 43 -22.24 19.39 22.43
C GLU A 43 -21.58 18.14 21.84
N PRO A 44 -22.35 17.07 21.55
CA PRO A 44 -21.80 15.88 20.92
C PRO A 44 -21.30 16.18 19.50
N CYS A 45 -20.35 15.39 19.00
CA CYS A 45 -19.88 15.49 17.61
C CYS A 45 -21.04 15.40 16.60
N ALA A 46 -22.08 14.64 16.96
CA ALA A 46 -23.30 14.44 16.19
C ALA A 46 -24.14 15.73 15.99
N THR A 47 -23.90 16.77 16.81
CA THR A 47 -24.51 18.10 16.62
C THR A 47 -24.10 18.70 15.27
N CYS A 48 -22.89 18.39 14.80
CA CYS A 48 -22.41 18.79 13.48
C CYS A 48 -22.41 17.63 12.48
N HIS A 49 -21.87 16.47 12.89
CA HIS A 49 -21.68 15.29 12.04
C HIS A 49 -22.84 14.29 12.18
N LEU A 50 -23.88 14.47 11.37
CA LEU A 50 -25.08 13.63 11.41
C LEU A 50 -24.75 12.15 11.15
N GLU A 51 -25.29 11.24 11.96
CA GLU A 51 -24.95 9.80 11.96
C GLU A 51 -25.19 9.09 10.61
N ASP A 52 -26.15 9.56 9.81
CA ASP A 52 -26.48 9.01 8.50
C ASP A 52 -25.86 9.78 7.32
N ALA A 53 -24.92 10.70 7.59
CA ALA A 53 -24.28 11.46 6.54
C ALA A 53 -23.32 10.58 5.72
N SER A 54 -23.49 10.58 4.39
CA SER A 54 -22.58 9.89 3.45
C SER A 54 -21.21 10.57 3.33
N GLU A 55 -21.06 11.77 3.87
CA GLU A 55 -19.87 12.60 3.79
C GLU A 55 -19.44 13.04 5.19
N SER A 56 -18.14 13.03 5.44
CA SER A 56 -17.57 13.45 6.72
C SER A 56 -17.65 14.97 6.93
N ILE A 57 -17.85 15.75 5.86
CA ILE A 57 -18.10 17.19 5.94
C ILE A 57 -19.61 17.41 6.06
N PRO A 58 -20.09 18.11 7.11
CA PRO A 58 -21.52 18.36 7.27
C PRO A 58 -22.02 19.41 6.26
N PRO A 59 -23.33 19.39 5.94
CA PRO A 59 -23.90 20.38 5.03
C PRO A 59 -23.77 21.79 5.61
N LEU A 60 -23.54 22.79 4.74
CA LEU A 60 -23.36 24.19 5.16
C LEU A 60 -24.55 24.74 5.96
N THR A 61 -25.75 24.15 5.80
CA THR A 61 -26.94 24.47 6.59
C THR A 61 -26.75 24.21 8.08
N THR A 62 -25.90 23.26 8.47
CA THR A 62 -25.55 23.00 9.87
C THR A 62 -24.81 24.19 10.48
N CYS A 63 -23.87 24.78 9.74
CA CYS A 63 -23.14 25.98 10.17
C CYS A 63 -24.07 27.19 10.30
N GLN A 64 -25.08 27.26 9.42
CA GLN A 64 -26.06 28.35 9.38
C GLN A 64 -27.01 28.39 10.60
N GLY A 65 -27.01 27.35 11.43
CA GLY A 65 -27.73 27.35 12.71
C GLY A 65 -27.18 28.36 13.71
N CYS A 66 -25.90 28.73 13.60
CA CYS A 66 -25.25 29.69 14.49
C CYS A 66 -24.54 30.83 13.75
N HIS A 67 -24.10 30.61 12.51
CA HIS A 67 -23.40 31.60 11.70
C HIS A 67 -24.28 32.11 10.56
N ASP A 68 -24.10 33.35 10.13
CA ASP A 68 -24.80 33.86 8.95
C ASP A 68 -24.20 33.29 7.65
N THR A 69 -25.00 33.28 6.58
CA THR A 69 -24.59 32.75 5.27
C THR A 69 -23.31 33.39 4.74
N SER A 70 -23.14 34.71 4.92
CA SER A 70 -21.99 35.43 4.38
C SER A 70 -20.68 35.06 5.09
N PHE A 71 -20.76 34.78 6.39
CA PHE A 71 -19.63 34.26 7.14
C PHE A 71 -19.28 32.83 6.72
N VAL A 72 -20.27 31.93 6.63
CA VAL A 72 -20.04 30.52 6.27
C VAL A 72 -19.38 30.41 4.89
N GLU A 73 -19.79 31.23 3.92
CA GLU A 73 -19.19 31.27 2.58
C GLU A 73 -17.76 31.81 2.56
N SER A 74 -17.33 32.53 3.60
CA SER A 74 -15.98 33.07 3.73
C SER A 74 -14.97 32.12 4.39
N VAL A 75 -15.45 30.98 4.91
CA VAL A 75 -14.63 30.01 5.66
C VAL A 75 -14.23 28.84 4.76
N THR A 76 -12.94 28.52 4.74
CA THR A 76 -12.43 27.31 4.10
C THR A 76 -12.62 26.12 5.04
N ILE A 77 -13.37 25.10 4.60
CA ILE A 77 -13.46 23.83 5.33
C ILE A 77 -12.36 22.88 4.80
N PRO A 78 -11.40 22.45 5.65
CA PRO A 78 -10.36 21.53 5.22
C PRO A 78 -10.97 20.16 4.87
N ILE A 79 -10.56 19.61 3.73
CA ILE A 79 -10.98 18.27 3.31
C ILE A 79 -10.26 17.25 4.19
N PRO A 80 -10.99 16.34 4.87
CA PRO A 80 -10.36 15.29 5.64
C PRO A 80 -9.54 14.36 4.74
N PRO A 81 -8.52 13.67 5.27
CA PRO A 81 -7.80 12.65 4.52
C PRO A 81 -8.77 11.62 3.90
N PRO A 82 -8.49 11.12 2.69
CA PRO A 82 -9.35 10.12 2.07
C PRO A 82 -9.34 8.84 2.91
N HIS A 83 -10.48 8.51 3.50
CA HIS A 83 -10.72 7.23 4.16
C HIS A 83 -11.13 6.17 3.12
N ASP A 84 -10.29 6.03 2.09
CA ASP A 84 -10.51 5.10 1.00
C ASP A 84 -10.13 3.65 1.41
N PRO A 85 -10.52 2.61 0.65
CA PRO A 85 -10.20 1.22 1.00
C PRO A 85 -8.69 0.89 1.11
N LEU A 86 -7.81 1.75 0.61
CA LEU A 86 -6.35 1.66 0.72
C LEU A 86 -5.78 2.54 1.84
N TRP A 87 -6.61 3.21 2.64
CA TRP A 87 -6.18 4.08 3.75
C TRP A 87 -5.18 3.38 4.69
N GLY A 88 -5.44 2.11 5.03
CA GLY A 88 -4.53 1.29 5.84
C GLY A 88 -3.10 1.16 5.27
N LEU A 89 -2.90 1.37 3.97
CA LEU A 89 -1.60 1.28 3.29
C LEU A 89 -0.88 2.63 3.14
N ASN A 90 -1.62 3.73 3.06
CA ASN A 90 -1.08 5.05 2.73
C ASN A 90 -1.17 6.05 3.91
N HIS A 91 -1.91 5.75 4.98
CA HIS A 91 -2.05 6.67 6.12
C HIS A 91 -0.70 7.00 6.79
N ARG A 92 0.29 6.10 6.71
CA ARG A 92 1.66 6.34 7.22
C ARG A 92 2.26 7.64 6.68
N SER A 93 2.13 7.92 5.38
CA SER A 93 2.70 9.15 4.80
C SER A 93 1.98 10.40 5.29
N PHE A 94 0.67 10.32 5.51
CA PHE A 94 -0.13 11.42 6.06
C PHE A 94 0.18 11.65 7.55
N ALA A 95 0.27 10.59 8.34
CA ALA A 95 0.66 10.67 9.76
C ALA A 95 2.07 11.25 9.94
N LYS A 96 2.99 10.94 9.02
CA LYS A 96 4.36 11.47 9.03
C LYS A 96 4.45 12.94 8.60
N SER A 97 3.51 13.44 7.78
CA SER A 97 3.60 14.82 7.29
C SER A 97 3.31 15.84 8.40
N GLY A 98 2.55 15.45 9.43
CA GLY A 98 2.23 16.33 10.57
C GLY A 98 1.24 17.44 10.21
N ASP A 99 0.69 17.44 9.00
CA ASP A 99 -0.19 18.49 8.49
C ASP A 99 -1.64 18.36 9.01
N ALA A 100 -2.00 17.24 9.65
CA ALA A 100 -3.34 16.96 10.13
C ALA A 100 -3.35 16.61 11.62
N SER A 101 -4.23 17.27 12.39
CA SER A 101 -4.52 16.92 13.79
C SER A 101 -5.53 15.78 13.84
N CYS A 102 -5.07 14.54 13.66
CA CYS A 102 -5.92 13.35 13.72
C CYS A 102 -6.68 13.23 15.05
N THR A 103 -6.06 13.67 16.14
CA THR A 103 -6.61 13.69 17.51
C THR A 103 -7.79 14.65 17.68
N SER A 104 -8.06 15.50 16.69
CA SER A 104 -9.27 16.34 16.70
C SER A 104 -10.54 15.55 16.39
N CYS A 105 -10.42 14.40 15.71
CA CYS A 105 -11.55 13.55 15.32
C CYS A 105 -11.46 12.13 15.91
N HIS A 106 -10.23 11.61 16.09
CA HIS A 106 -9.97 10.25 16.53
C HIS A 106 -9.47 10.20 17.97
N ALA A 107 -9.91 9.19 18.71
CA ALA A 107 -9.40 8.88 20.03
C ALA A 107 -8.08 8.10 19.94
N GLN A 108 -7.29 8.15 21.02
CA GLN A 108 -6.05 7.38 21.12
C GLN A 108 -6.29 5.86 20.92
N SER A 109 -7.46 5.35 21.35
CA SER A 109 -7.89 3.97 21.13
C SER A 109 -7.89 3.58 19.66
N ASP A 110 -8.29 4.48 18.76
CA ASP A 110 -8.46 4.20 17.33
C ASP A 110 -7.09 3.99 16.67
N CYS A 111 -6.07 4.72 17.12
CA CYS A 111 -4.69 4.49 16.70
C CYS A 111 -4.19 3.13 17.23
N LEU A 112 -4.55 2.83 18.47
CA LEU A 112 -4.12 1.65 19.21
C LEU A 112 -4.75 0.35 18.67
N GLU A 113 -5.88 0.39 17.97
CA GLU A 113 -6.44 -0.79 17.29
C GLU A 113 -5.43 -1.46 16.34
N CYS A 114 -4.57 -0.66 15.70
CA CYS A 114 -3.52 -1.13 14.79
C CYS A 114 -2.10 -0.97 15.38
N HIS A 115 -1.83 0.09 16.15
CA HIS A 115 -0.48 0.40 16.66
C HIS A 115 -0.12 -0.25 17.99
N THR A 116 -1.10 -0.75 18.76
CA THR A 116 -0.80 -1.69 19.84
C THR A 116 -0.85 -3.07 19.22
N SER A 117 0.31 -3.56 18.80
CA SER A 117 0.46 -4.97 18.49
C SER A 117 0.05 -5.78 19.72
N GLY A 118 -1.11 -6.42 19.65
CA GLY A 118 -1.45 -7.56 20.49
C GLY A 118 -0.43 -8.69 20.30
N ALA A 119 -0.49 -9.70 21.17
CA ALA A 119 0.48 -10.77 21.22
C ALA A 119 0.58 -11.52 19.87
N ALA A 120 1.82 -11.84 19.47
CA ALA A 120 2.19 -12.37 18.14
C ALA A 120 1.59 -13.76 17.81
N ASP A 121 0.93 -14.37 18.77
CA ASP A 121 0.27 -15.67 18.75
C ASP A 121 -1.16 -15.62 18.19
N GLU A 122 -1.74 -14.43 18.04
CA GLU A 122 -3.00 -14.28 17.34
C GLU A 122 -2.72 -13.76 15.94
N GLN A 123 -3.02 -14.57 14.93
CA GLN A 123 -3.49 -14.02 13.66
C GLN A 123 -4.66 -13.11 14.06
N GLY A 124 -4.38 -11.84 14.33
CA GLY A 124 -5.37 -10.91 14.87
C GLY A 124 -6.63 -10.97 14.02
N SER A 125 -7.78 -10.69 14.64
CA SER A 125 -9.05 -10.60 13.91
C SER A 125 -8.84 -9.86 12.59
N PHE A 126 -9.45 -10.35 11.50
CA PHE A 126 -9.35 -9.74 10.15
C PHE A 126 -9.69 -8.24 10.12
N SER A 127 -10.21 -7.69 11.21
CA SER A 127 -10.46 -6.27 11.47
C SER A 127 -9.23 -5.43 11.86
N ASN A 128 -8.15 -6.01 12.41
CA ASN A 128 -7.16 -5.23 13.17
C ASN A 128 -5.92 -4.81 12.38
N ALA A 129 -5.73 -5.28 11.14
CA ALA A 129 -4.71 -4.73 10.25
C ALA A 129 -4.99 -5.18 8.81
N MET A 130 -5.28 -4.22 7.92
CA MET A 130 -5.27 -4.45 6.47
C MET A 130 -3.91 -5.00 5.96
N VAL A 131 -2.85 -4.87 6.77
CA VAL A 131 -1.54 -5.53 6.58
C VAL A 131 -1.07 -6.13 7.90
N ASN A 132 -1.65 -7.26 8.30
CA ASN A 132 -1.09 -8.03 9.40
C ASN A 132 0.29 -8.56 8.99
N VAL A 133 1.35 -8.13 9.68
CA VAL A 133 2.73 -8.64 9.50
C VAL A 133 2.86 -10.07 10.02
N HIS A 134 1.98 -10.47 10.95
CA HIS A 134 1.79 -11.83 11.46
C HIS A 134 0.67 -12.54 10.71
N ARG A 135 0.96 -12.92 9.47
CA ARG A 135 0.05 -13.70 8.60
C ARG A 135 0.35 -15.20 8.69
N SER A 136 -0.67 -16.03 8.44
CA SER A 136 -0.55 -17.50 8.43
C SER A 136 0.46 -18.06 7.42
N ASP A 137 0.88 -17.25 6.46
CA ASP A 137 1.89 -17.57 5.45
C ASP A 137 3.16 -16.71 5.59
N PHE A 138 3.49 -16.27 6.81
CA PHE A 138 4.71 -15.52 7.13
C PHE A 138 5.94 -16.15 6.47
N GLN A 139 6.11 -17.48 6.56
CA GLN A 139 7.19 -18.24 5.91
C GLN A 139 7.38 -17.98 4.39
N VAL A 140 6.32 -17.67 3.64
CA VAL A 140 6.38 -17.47 2.18
C VAL A 140 6.98 -16.12 1.81
N SER A 141 6.86 -15.16 2.72
CA SER A 141 6.87 -13.73 2.38
C SER A 141 7.77 -12.91 3.32
N HIS A 142 8.10 -13.48 4.48
CA HIS A 142 9.22 -13.12 5.33
C HIS A 142 10.52 -12.99 4.52
N PRO A 143 10.92 -13.92 3.63
CA PRO A 143 12.25 -13.82 3.01
C PRO A 143 12.45 -12.52 2.24
N LEU A 144 11.38 -11.97 1.64
CA LEU A 144 11.38 -10.65 1.04
C LEU A 144 11.50 -9.55 2.10
N ALA A 145 10.61 -9.55 3.10
CA ALA A 145 10.60 -8.54 4.15
C ALA A 145 11.95 -8.45 4.90
N ALA A 146 12.54 -9.59 5.25
CA ALA A 146 13.83 -9.68 5.92
C ALA A 146 15.02 -9.24 5.04
N ARG A 147 14.91 -9.35 3.71
CA ARG A 147 15.92 -8.84 2.77
C ARG A 147 15.77 -7.36 2.47
N THR A 148 14.53 -6.86 2.44
CA THR A 148 14.24 -5.47 2.10
C THR A 148 14.47 -4.54 3.28
N ASP A 149 13.92 -4.87 4.45
CA ASP A 149 14.05 -4.05 5.66
C ASP A 149 13.90 -4.89 6.93
N PRO A 150 14.98 -5.57 7.39
CA PRO A 150 14.94 -6.35 8.62
C PRO A 150 14.79 -5.47 9.88
N GLN A 151 15.10 -4.17 9.81
CA GLN A 151 14.98 -3.27 10.96
C GLN A 151 13.53 -3.02 11.37
N LEU A 152 12.59 -3.18 10.42
CA LEU A 152 11.16 -3.14 10.71
C LEU A 152 10.74 -4.20 11.74
N CYS A 153 11.41 -5.36 11.76
CA CYS A 153 11.12 -6.43 12.72
C CYS A 153 11.75 -6.12 14.08
N SER A 154 12.97 -5.56 14.07
CA SER A 154 13.73 -5.21 15.29
C SER A 154 13.12 -4.06 16.10
N SER A 155 12.14 -3.35 15.56
CA SER A 155 11.36 -2.37 16.33
C SER A 155 10.45 -3.03 17.37
N CYS A 156 10.14 -4.32 17.22
CA CYS A 156 9.27 -5.07 18.12
C CYS A 156 9.87 -6.40 18.61
N HIS A 157 10.73 -7.05 17.83
CA HIS A 157 11.32 -8.36 18.14
C HIS A 157 12.82 -8.27 18.39
N GLU A 158 13.28 -8.94 19.43
CA GLU A 158 14.72 -9.14 19.67
C GLU A 158 15.32 -10.16 18.69
N ASN A 159 16.63 -10.10 18.48
CA ASN A 159 17.32 -10.99 17.53
C ASN A 159 17.16 -12.49 17.85
N ASP A 160 16.97 -12.84 19.13
CA ASP A 160 16.81 -14.22 19.58
C ASP A 160 15.61 -14.91 18.91
N PHE A 161 14.54 -14.18 18.61
CA PHE A 161 13.40 -14.72 17.87
C PHE A 161 13.80 -15.26 16.48
N CYS A 162 14.63 -14.50 15.75
CA CYS A 162 15.12 -14.93 14.44
C CYS A 162 15.94 -16.22 14.57
N VAL A 163 16.80 -16.28 15.59
CA VAL A 163 17.69 -17.42 15.84
C VAL A 163 16.90 -18.66 16.23
N ASP A 164 15.96 -18.54 17.18
CA ASP A 164 15.17 -19.66 17.69
C ASP A 164 14.29 -20.26 16.59
N CYS A 165 13.62 -19.42 15.81
CA CYS A 165 12.82 -19.88 14.68
C CYS A 165 13.68 -20.58 13.62
N HIS A 166 14.81 -19.97 13.21
CA HIS A 166 15.68 -20.58 12.20
C HIS A 166 16.36 -21.87 12.70
N ASN A 167 16.60 -22.01 14.01
CA ASN A 167 17.12 -23.24 14.61
C ASN A 167 16.07 -24.34 14.74
N ALA A 168 14.78 -23.99 14.75
CA ALA A 168 13.68 -24.95 14.82
C ALA A 168 13.44 -25.71 13.50
N PHE A 169 14.01 -25.25 12.38
CA PHE A 169 13.85 -25.87 11.07
C PHE A 169 15.21 -26.27 10.48
N ALA A 170 15.24 -27.34 9.68
CA ALA A 170 16.46 -27.66 8.94
C ALA A 170 16.72 -26.58 7.88
N PRO A 171 17.98 -26.27 7.52
CA PRO A 171 18.29 -25.29 6.47
C PRO A 171 17.60 -25.57 5.13
N ALA A 172 17.34 -26.85 4.82
CA ALA A 172 16.58 -27.24 3.64
C ALA A 172 15.07 -26.90 3.70
N ASP A 173 14.51 -26.75 4.90
CA ASP A 173 13.11 -26.37 5.12
C ASP A 173 12.89 -24.84 5.15
N LEU A 174 13.97 -24.07 5.30
CA LEU A 174 13.96 -22.59 5.32
C LEU A 174 14.02 -21.96 3.92
N ALA A 175 14.18 -22.77 2.87
CA ALA A 175 14.20 -22.31 1.47
C ALA A 175 12.79 -22.36 0.86
N LEU A 176 12.45 -21.36 0.04
CA LEU A 176 11.22 -21.36 -0.77
C LEU A 176 11.08 -22.68 -1.53
N ASP A 177 9.87 -23.27 -1.54
CA ASP A 177 9.61 -24.60 -2.14
C ASP A 177 10.07 -24.63 -3.62
N SER A 178 9.82 -23.53 -4.34
CA SER A 178 10.26 -23.34 -5.73
C SER A 178 11.80 -23.32 -5.92
N HIS A 179 12.57 -22.98 -4.89
CA HIS A 179 14.05 -23.07 -4.90
C HIS A 179 14.56 -24.41 -4.36
N ARG A 180 13.87 -25.01 -3.38
CA ARG A 180 14.24 -26.31 -2.78
C ARG A 180 14.07 -27.47 -3.74
N ARG A 181 13.02 -27.42 -4.56
CA ARG A 181 12.68 -28.44 -5.56
C ARG A 181 12.74 -27.84 -6.95
N GLY A 182 13.77 -27.05 -7.22
CA GLY A 182 13.97 -26.46 -8.54
C GLY A 182 13.75 -27.54 -9.58
N TRP A 183 12.81 -27.30 -10.49
CA TRP A 183 12.41 -28.25 -11.52
C TRP A 183 13.65 -28.88 -12.18
N SER A 184 14.63 -28.03 -12.51
CA SER A 184 15.91 -28.38 -13.11
C SER A 184 16.73 -29.37 -12.27
N GLY A 185 16.58 -29.38 -10.94
CA GLY A 185 17.25 -30.27 -10.00
C GLY A 185 16.46 -31.54 -9.63
N LEU A 186 15.27 -31.75 -10.19
CA LEU A 186 14.55 -33.02 -10.02
C LEU A 186 15.27 -34.11 -10.83
N ASN A 187 15.56 -35.27 -10.23
CA ASN A 187 16.22 -36.36 -10.94
C ASN A 187 15.21 -37.31 -11.60
N VAL A 188 15.47 -37.70 -12.85
CA VAL A 188 14.86 -38.83 -13.54
C VAL A 188 15.88 -39.97 -13.59
N GLY A 189 15.81 -40.87 -12.62
CA GLY A 189 16.85 -41.89 -12.43
C GLY A 189 18.18 -41.24 -12.02
N ALA A 190 19.19 -41.32 -12.88
CA ALA A 190 20.54 -40.78 -12.61
C ALA A 190 20.81 -39.40 -13.25
N ALA A 191 19.88 -38.85 -14.03
CA ALA A 191 20.03 -37.57 -14.72
C ALA A 191 19.09 -36.52 -14.13
N SER A 192 19.49 -35.26 -14.15
CA SER A 192 18.65 -34.14 -13.68
C SER A 192 17.75 -33.64 -14.80
N HIS A 193 16.56 -33.11 -14.50
CA HIS A 193 15.69 -32.51 -15.52
C HIS A 193 16.37 -31.34 -16.26
N ALA A 194 17.36 -30.68 -15.65
CA ALA A 194 18.22 -29.67 -16.28
C ALA A 194 19.00 -30.19 -17.50
N ASP A 195 19.26 -31.49 -17.56
CA ASP A 195 20.11 -32.11 -18.59
C ASP A 195 19.33 -32.37 -19.89
N PHE A 196 18.01 -32.17 -19.88
CA PHE A 196 17.14 -32.43 -21.02
C PHE A 196 16.67 -31.13 -21.67
N ALA A 197 16.66 -31.11 -23.01
CA ALA A 197 16.12 -29.99 -23.77
C ALA A 197 14.58 -29.97 -23.70
N GLU A 198 13.99 -28.78 -23.80
CA GLU A 198 12.53 -28.57 -23.74
C GLU A 198 11.74 -29.42 -24.77
N THR A 199 12.33 -29.67 -25.95
CA THR A 199 11.75 -30.53 -26.98
C THR A 199 11.67 -32.01 -26.61
N SER A 200 12.36 -32.42 -25.54
CA SER A 200 12.41 -33.82 -25.08
C SER A 200 11.27 -34.16 -24.12
N CYS A 201 10.51 -33.16 -23.67
CA CYS A 201 9.47 -33.32 -22.65
C CYS A 201 8.41 -34.37 -23.05
N ASP A 202 7.93 -34.34 -24.29
CA ASP A 202 6.86 -35.24 -24.76
C ASP A 202 7.28 -36.72 -24.78
N SER A 203 8.59 -37.00 -24.77
CA SER A 203 9.12 -38.37 -24.76
C SER A 203 8.90 -39.11 -23.43
N CYS A 204 8.81 -38.36 -22.33
CA CYS A 204 8.54 -38.89 -20.99
C CYS A 204 7.20 -38.43 -20.41
N HIS A 205 6.63 -37.33 -20.94
CA HIS A 205 5.41 -36.68 -20.46
C HIS A 205 4.32 -36.67 -21.54
N SER A 206 3.78 -37.84 -21.88
CA SER A 206 2.77 -38.00 -22.95
C SER A 206 1.43 -37.32 -22.66
N ASP A 207 1.07 -37.16 -21.38
CA ASP A 207 -0.23 -36.57 -20.96
C ASP A 207 -0.08 -35.15 -20.38
N SER A 208 1.05 -34.87 -19.73
CA SER A 208 1.37 -33.55 -19.17
C SER A 208 2.80 -33.51 -18.62
N VAL A 209 3.49 -32.40 -18.86
CA VAL A 209 4.80 -32.03 -18.28
C VAL A 209 4.68 -31.62 -16.79
N LEU A 210 3.78 -32.23 -16.03
CA LEU A 210 3.68 -32.03 -14.58
C LEU A 210 4.10 -33.35 -13.89
N PRO A 211 5.40 -33.60 -13.66
CA PRO A 211 5.90 -34.73 -12.90
C PRO A 211 5.54 -34.51 -11.44
N SER A 212 4.78 -35.46 -10.90
CA SER A 212 4.32 -35.53 -9.52
C SER A 212 3.35 -34.41 -9.10
N HIS A 213 2.15 -34.83 -8.71
CA HIS A 213 1.08 -34.00 -8.16
C HIS A 213 1.50 -33.09 -7.00
N ASP A 214 2.67 -33.32 -6.38
CA ASP A 214 3.13 -32.58 -5.21
C ASP A 214 3.86 -31.27 -5.56
N TRP A 215 4.83 -31.28 -6.48
CA TRP A 215 5.57 -30.04 -6.81
C TRP A 215 4.66 -29.02 -7.49
N SER A 216 3.97 -29.40 -8.57
CA SER A 216 3.12 -28.46 -9.33
C SER A 216 1.98 -27.89 -8.49
N ALA A 217 1.39 -28.69 -7.60
CA ALA A 217 0.34 -28.22 -6.70
C ALA A 217 0.88 -27.26 -5.63
N ARG A 218 2.06 -27.55 -5.07
CA ARG A 218 2.72 -26.68 -4.06
C ARG A 218 3.23 -25.39 -4.69
N HIS A 219 3.94 -25.48 -5.81
CA HIS A 219 4.40 -24.34 -6.62
C HIS A 219 3.22 -23.45 -7.03
N GLY A 220 2.14 -24.02 -7.55
CA GLY A 220 0.95 -23.25 -7.92
C GLY A 220 0.28 -22.57 -6.72
N ARG A 221 0.33 -23.16 -5.51
CA ARG A 221 -0.16 -22.49 -4.29
C ARG A 221 0.78 -21.37 -3.86
N GLU A 222 2.09 -21.60 -3.88
CA GLU A 222 3.12 -20.62 -3.54
C GLU A 222 3.05 -19.40 -4.48
N ALA A 223 3.07 -19.63 -5.80
CA ALA A 223 3.05 -18.58 -6.81
C ALA A 223 1.76 -17.73 -6.77
N ARG A 224 0.61 -18.34 -6.46
CA ARG A 224 -0.68 -17.61 -6.34
C ARG A 224 -0.78 -16.76 -5.07
N LYS A 225 -0.04 -17.09 -4.01
CA LYS A 225 -0.04 -16.31 -2.77
C LYS A 225 0.67 -14.97 -2.95
N ASN A 226 1.85 -14.97 -3.59
CA ASN A 226 2.61 -13.75 -3.77
C ASN A 226 3.62 -13.83 -4.93
N LEU A 227 3.16 -13.57 -6.15
CA LEU A 227 4.03 -13.53 -7.34
C LEU A 227 5.13 -12.46 -7.23
N ALA A 228 4.83 -11.33 -6.59
CA ALA A 228 5.77 -10.23 -6.42
C ALA A 228 7.01 -10.64 -5.60
N THR A 229 6.88 -11.61 -4.70
CA THR A 229 8.01 -12.16 -3.93
C THR A 229 9.04 -12.82 -4.84
N CYS A 230 8.60 -13.57 -5.84
CA CYS A 230 9.50 -14.18 -6.83
C CYS A 230 10.09 -13.11 -7.77
N GLN A 231 9.27 -12.14 -8.19
CA GLN A 231 9.68 -11.06 -9.10
C GLN A 231 10.70 -10.10 -8.48
N ALA A 232 10.82 -10.04 -7.15
CA ALA A 232 11.87 -9.26 -6.50
C ALA A 232 13.29 -9.70 -6.92
N CYS A 233 13.48 -11.00 -7.21
CA CYS A 233 14.75 -11.54 -7.70
C CYS A 233 14.68 -11.95 -9.19
N HIS A 234 13.49 -12.27 -9.71
CA HIS A 234 13.22 -12.56 -11.12
C HIS A 234 12.31 -11.50 -11.73
N PRO A 235 12.76 -10.24 -11.88
CA PRO A 235 11.90 -9.11 -12.27
C PRO A 235 11.31 -9.28 -13.66
N GLU A 236 12.04 -9.98 -14.50
CA GLU A 236 11.65 -10.31 -15.86
C GLU A 236 10.74 -11.56 -15.91
N GLY A 237 10.50 -12.27 -14.81
CA GLY A 237 9.71 -13.51 -14.83
C GLY A 237 10.19 -14.53 -15.86
N ASP A 238 11.46 -14.45 -16.25
CA ASP A 238 12.16 -15.30 -17.21
C ASP A 238 12.03 -16.77 -16.83
N ILE A 239 12.17 -17.06 -15.54
CA ILE A 239 11.96 -18.40 -14.97
C ILE A 239 10.51 -18.88 -15.10
N CYS A 240 9.53 -17.98 -15.06
CA CYS A 240 8.11 -18.32 -15.22
C CYS A 240 7.80 -18.62 -16.69
N LEU A 241 8.43 -17.91 -17.63
CA LEU A 241 8.18 -18.02 -19.07
C LEU A 241 8.72 -19.32 -19.68
N THR A 242 9.62 -20.02 -19.00
CA THR A 242 10.01 -21.39 -19.35
C THR A 242 8.81 -22.34 -19.39
N CYS A 243 7.82 -22.12 -18.52
CA CYS A 243 6.65 -22.98 -18.42
C CYS A 243 5.34 -22.29 -18.82
N HIS A 244 5.15 -21.01 -18.46
CA HIS A 244 3.85 -20.33 -18.47
C HIS A 244 3.66 -19.25 -19.56
N GLY A 245 4.56 -19.17 -20.56
CA GLY A 245 4.43 -18.22 -21.66
C GLY A 245 3.33 -18.60 -22.66
N ALA A 246 2.62 -17.63 -23.22
CA ALA A 246 1.63 -17.90 -24.27
C ALA A 246 2.28 -18.25 -25.62
N VAL A 247 3.50 -17.73 -25.84
CA VAL A 247 4.25 -17.86 -27.09
C VAL A 247 5.53 -18.69 -26.93
N THR A 248 6.18 -18.63 -25.77
CA THR A 248 7.43 -19.34 -25.43
C THR A 248 7.21 -20.38 -24.35
N GLY A 249 8.20 -21.27 -24.17
CA GLY A 249 8.15 -22.27 -23.12
C GLY A 249 7.11 -23.37 -23.36
N LEU A 250 6.79 -24.10 -22.29
CA LEU A 250 5.85 -25.23 -22.31
C LEU A 250 4.37 -24.84 -22.47
N LYS A 251 4.05 -23.54 -22.50
CA LYS A 251 2.69 -22.99 -22.68
C LYS A 251 1.64 -23.51 -21.71
N ILE A 252 2.06 -23.84 -20.49
CA ILE A 252 1.19 -24.27 -19.39
C ILE A 252 0.39 -23.06 -18.92
N ASN A 253 -0.93 -23.11 -19.02
CA ASN A 253 -1.79 -22.00 -18.59
C ASN A 253 -1.73 -21.80 -17.06
N PRO A 254 -1.22 -20.65 -16.55
CA PRO A 254 -1.14 -20.39 -15.11
C PRO A 254 -2.47 -19.88 -14.52
N HIS A 255 -3.44 -19.53 -15.37
CA HIS A 255 -4.67 -18.89 -14.93
C HIS A 255 -5.64 -19.89 -14.25
N PRO A 256 -6.41 -19.46 -13.25
CA PRO A 256 -7.39 -20.32 -12.58
C PRO A 256 -8.56 -20.69 -13.50
N ALA A 257 -9.31 -21.73 -13.15
CA ALA A 257 -10.44 -22.21 -13.96
C ALA A 257 -11.52 -21.13 -14.24
N ASN A 258 -11.69 -20.15 -13.36
CA ASN A 258 -12.63 -19.04 -13.53
C ASN A 258 -12.04 -17.82 -14.27
N TRP A 259 -10.87 -17.95 -14.92
CA TRP A 259 -10.15 -16.85 -15.57
C TRP A 259 -11.03 -15.98 -16.46
N ASN A 260 -11.86 -16.60 -17.29
CA ASN A 260 -12.73 -15.90 -18.23
C ASN A 260 -13.66 -14.86 -17.56
N LYS A 261 -14.00 -15.07 -16.29
CA LYS A 261 -14.85 -14.18 -15.50
C LYS A 261 -14.10 -13.01 -14.87
N ILE A 262 -12.79 -13.14 -14.64
CA ILE A 262 -11.98 -12.17 -13.88
C ILE A 262 -10.97 -11.39 -14.75
N GLN A 263 -10.63 -11.89 -15.93
CA GLN A 263 -9.58 -11.35 -16.80
C GLN A 263 -9.76 -9.85 -17.14
N ASN A 264 -10.98 -9.39 -17.37
CA ASN A 264 -11.23 -7.99 -17.76
C ASN A 264 -10.98 -7.02 -16.60
N ASN A 265 -11.28 -7.44 -15.37
CA ASN A 265 -11.03 -6.64 -14.18
C ASN A 265 -9.53 -6.52 -13.91
N LEU A 266 -8.80 -7.63 -14.01
CA LEU A 266 -7.35 -7.67 -13.83
C LEU A 266 -6.60 -6.90 -14.93
N ARG A 267 -7.05 -7.00 -16.19
CA ARG A 267 -6.49 -6.21 -17.29
C ARG A 267 -6.65 -4.71 -17.07
N ARG A 268 -7.83 -4.27 -16.61
CA ARG A 268 -8.10 -2.86 -16.31
C ARG A 268 -7.28 -2.37 -15.12
N ALA A 269 -7.19 -3.16 -14.04
CA ALA A 269 -6.43 -2.80 -12.85
C ALA A 269 -4.91 -2.70 -13.13
N SER A 270 -4.38 -3.51 -14.04
CA SER A 270 -2.95 -3.52 -14.40
C SER A 270 -2.61 -2.68 -15.63
N ASP A 271 -3.59 -2.04 -16.28
CA ASP A 271 -3.42 -1.37 -17.58
C ASP A 271 -2.76 -2.29 -18.64
N GLY A 272 -3.08 -3.60 -18.55
CA GLY A 272 -2.51 -4.66 -19.37
C GLY A 272 -0.99 -4.87 -19.25
N LYS A 273 -0.29 -4.15 -18.36
CA LYS A 273 1.18 -4.21 -18.23
C LYS A 273 1.66 -5.62 -17.88
N THR A 274 1.00 -6.26 -16.91
CA THR A 274 1.32 -7.63 -16.50
C THR A 274 1.03 -8.63 -17.60
N CYS A 275 -0.03 -8.43 -18.39
CA CYS A 275 -0.43 -9.34 -19.45
C CYS A 275 0.62 -9.42 -20.57
N ARG A 276 1.20 -8.28 -20.97
CA ARG A 276 2.23 -8.17 -22.02
C ARG A 276 3.53 -8.90 -21.69
N ARG A 277 3.72 -9.31 -20.44
CA ARG A 277 4.91 -10.08 -20.04
C ARG A 277 4.82 -11.53 -20.48
N CYS A 278 3.61 -12.09 -20.48
CA CYS A 278 3.37 -13.51 -20.76
C CYS A 278 2.69 -13.75 -22.11
N HIS A 279 2.05 -12.74 -22.69
CA HIS A 279 1.34 -12.75 -23.97
C HIS A 279 1.97 -11.78 -24.96
#